data_AF-A0A257LP91-F1
#
_entry.id   AF-A0A257LP91-F1
#
_cell.length_a   1.000
_cell.length_b   1.000
_cell.length_c   1.000
_cell.angle_alpha   90.00
_cell.angle_beta   90.00
_cell.angle_gamma   90.00
#
_symmetry.space_group_name_H-M   'P 1'
#
loop_
_entity.id
_entity.type
_entity.pdbx_description
1 polymer ?
#
loop_
_entity_poly.entity_id
_entity_poly.type
_entity_poly.pdbx_seq_one_letter_code
_entity_poly.pdbx_strand_id
1 'polypeptide(L)'
;MIADFDVHEVKSEPEALRDLRELLPRQPKAPRDFKAPVAPNFWHVDTISTRLNKQRLREVLGVFVEQLKLDDAHFAVAELEQMLDLAEMLDREAGALPLKSRFIYAQAPVDTRTESALLEFLDWAASHARTGQAGKPWFIDAV
;
A
#
# COMPACT_ATOMS: atom_id res chain seq x y z
N MET A 1 5.52 -14.70 13.29
CA MET A 1 5.82 -13.72 14.34
C MET A 1 6.81 -12.76 13.72
N ILE A 2 6.27 -11.70 13.09
CA ILE A 2 7.06 -10.69 12.40
C ILE A 2 7.69 -9.87 13.52
N ALA A 3 9.02 -9.73 13.50
CA ALA A 3 9.70 -8.89 14.46
C ALA A 3 9.20 -7.46 14.25
N ASP A 4 8.49 -6.95 15.26
CA ASP A 4 8.27 -5.51 15.45
C ASP A 4 9.61 -4.80 15.25
N PHE A 5 9.65 -3.85 14.32
CA PHE A 5 10.74 -2.89 14.25
C PHE A 5 10.60 -1.98 15.46
N ASP A 6 11.19 -2.45 16.55
CA ASP A 6 11.30 -1.76 17.82
C ASP A 6 12.00 -0.42 17.61
N VAL A 7 11.51 0.61 18.31
CA VAL A 7 12.04 1.97 18.28
C VAL A 7 13.53 1.86 18.59
N HIS A 8 14.40 2.19 17.62
CA HIS A 8 15.84 2.06 17.80
C HIS A 8 16.32 2.83 19.03
N GLU A 9 16.59 2.12 20.11
CA GLU A 9 17.37 2.60 21.25
C GLU A 9 18.70 3.12 20.70
N VAL A 10 18.97 4.41 20.89
CA VAL A 10 20.22 5.02 20.44
C VAL A 10 21.35 4.46 21.29
N LYS A 11 22.01 3.41 20.77
CA LYS A 11 23.19 2.83 21.39
C LYS A 11 24.31 3.86 21.43
N SER A 12 25.14 3.79 22.47
CA SER A 12 26.33 4.64 22.55
C SER A 12 27.26 4.38 21.35
N GLU A 13 27.96 5.41 20.86
CA GLU A 13 28.88 5.28 19.71
C GLU A 13 29.87 4.09 19.84
N PRO A 14 30.44 3.78 21.02
CA PRO A 14 31.33 2.63 21.18
C PRO A 14 30.63 1.28 20.99
N GLU A 15 29.37 1.16 21.43
CA GLU A 15 28.56 -0.05 21.28
C GLU A 15 28.13 -0.24 19.84
N ALA A 16 27.72 0.82 19.15
CA ALA A 16 27.41 0.80 17.73
C ALA A 16 28.62 0.37 16.88
N LEU A 17 29.82 0.86 17.22
CA LEU A 17 31.05 0.46 16.53
C LEU A 17 31.39 -1.02 16.74
N ARG A 18 31.12 -1.55 17.94
CA ARG A 18 31.29 -2.98 18.25
C ARG A 18 30.33 -3.83 17.43
N ASP A 19 29.05 -3.47 17.41
CA ASP A 19 28.01 -4.18 16.66
C ASP A 19 28.33 -4.17 15.16
N LEU A 20 28.81 -3.04 14.62
CA LEU A 20 29.21 -2.95 13.21
C LEU A 20 30.36 -3.91 12.87
N ARG A 21 31.39 -3.99 13.73
CA ARG A 21 32.53 -4.92 13.54
C ARG A 21 32.10 -6.39 13.58
N GLU A 22 31.06 -6.70 14.34
CA GLU A 22 30.50 -8.05 14.43
C GLU A 22 29.60 -8.39 13.23
N LEU A 23 28.75 -7.45 12.80
CA LEU A 23 27.75 -7.68 11.75
C LEU A 23 28.33 -7.63 10.34
N LEU A 24 29.28 -6.71 10.05
CA LEU A 24 29.87 -6.56 8.71
C LEU A 24 30.48 -7.84 8.11
N PRO A 25 31.27 -8.65 8.84
CA PRO A 25 31.85 -9.87 8.27
C PRO A 25 30.87 -11.04 8.18
N ARG A 26 29.66 -10.92 8.74
CA ARG A 26 28.69 -12.01 8.80
C ARG A 26 28.12 -12.29 7.41
N GLN A 27 28.21 -13.55 6.96
CA GLN A 27 27.57 -13.95 5.70
C GLN A 27 26.04 -13.81 5.80
N PRO A 28 25.39 -13.15 4.82
CA PRO A 28 23.94 -13.08 4.78
C PRO A 28 23.35 -14.49 4.60
N LYS A 29 22.30 -14.78 5.36
CA LYS A 29 21.57 -16.06 5.26
C LYS A 29 20.16 -15.77 4.78
N ALA A 30 19.65 -16.63 3.90
CA ALA A 30 18.26 -16.57 3.49
C ALA A 30 17.35 -16.74 4.72
N PRO A 31 16.23 -16.00 4.80
CA PRO A 31 15.22 -16.23 5.82
C PRO A 31 14.69 -17.67 5.75
N ARG A 32 14.54 -18.34 6.91
CA ARG A 32 14.11 -19.74 6.97
C ARG A 32 12.70 -19.97 6.44
N ASP A 33 11.82 -19.00 6.63
CA ASP A 33 10.40 -19.05 6.24
C ASP A 33 10.10 -17.95 5.22
N PHE A 34 10.98 -17.79 4.22
CA PHE A 34 10.79 -16.77 3.19
C PHE A 34 9.49 -17.05 2.41
N LYS A 35 8.64 -16.02 2.33
CA LYS A 35 7.46 -15.99 1.47
C LYS A 35 7.57 -14.81 0.51
N ALA A 36 7.37 -15.06 -0.77
CA ALA A 36 7.40 -14.01 -1.78
C ALA A 36 6.15 -13.12 -1.64
N PRO A 37 6.32 -11.79 -1.48
CA PRO A 37 5.19 -10.88 -1.39
C PRO A 37 4.48 -10.79 -2.74
N VAL A 38 3.15 -10.86 -2.74
CA VAL A 38 2.33 -10.70 -3.94
C VAL A 38 1.24 -9.65 -3.73
N ALA A 39 0.94 -8.93 -4.80
CA ALA A 39 -0.06 -7.87 -4.84
C ALA A 39 -1.08 -8.15 -5.96
N PRO A 40 -2.34 -7.69 -5.82
CA PRO A 40 -3.33 -7.89 -6.85
C PRO A 40 -3.02 -7.01 -8.06
N ASN A 41 -3.31 -7.53 -9.25
CA ASN A 41 -3.47 -6.72 -10.46
C ASN A 41 -4.96 -6.43 -10.74
N PHE A 42 -5.26 -5.59 -11.73
CA PHE A 42 -6.65 -5.20 -12.02
C PHE A 42 -7.55 -6.39 -12.40
N TRP A 43 -7.01 -7.44 -13.03
CA TRP A 43 -7.81 -8.62 -13.37
C TRP A 43 -8.37 -9.32 -12.12
N HIS A 44 -7.58 -9.40 -11.04
CA HIS A 44 -8.06 -9.95 -9.76
C HIS A 44 -9.17 -9.07 -9.17
N VAL A 45 -8.97 -7.75 -9.18
CA VAL A 45 -9.94 -6.76 -8.67
C VAL A 45 -11.26 -6.86 -9.42
N ASP A 46 -11.22 -6.88 -10.75
CA ASP A 46 -12.41 -6.98 -11.61
C ASP A 46 -13.15 -8.31 -11.42
N THR A 47 -12.40 -9.41 -11.30
CA THR A 47 -12.97 -10.75 -11.07
C THR A 47 -13.70 -10.81 -9.73
N ILE A 48 -13.09 -10.32 -8.65
CA ILE A 48 -13.69 -10.29 -7.31
C ILE A 48 -14.93 -9.38 -7.30
N SER A 49 -14.79 -8.18 -7.86
CA SER A 49 -15.89 -7.21 -8.00
C SER A 49 -17.11 -7.83 -8.68
N THR A 50 -16.88 -8.46 -9.83
CA THR A 50 -17.96 -9.06 -10.64
C THR A 50 -18.57 -10.29 -9.96
N ARG A 51 -17.75 -11.21 -9.43
CA ARG A 51 -18.24 -12.46 -8.84
C ARG A 51 -18.97 -12.25 -7.51
N LEU A 52 -18.57 -11.25 -6.74
CA LEU A 52 -19.15 -10.96 -5.41
C LEU A 52 -20.09 -9.75 -5.41
N ASN A 53 -20.33 -9.15 -6.57
CA ASN A 53 -21.12 -7.93 -6.74
C ASN A 53 -20.67 -6.79 -5.78
N LYS A 54 -19.36 -6.57 -5.69
CA LYS A 54 -18.75 -5.55 -4.82
C LYS A 54 -18.28 -4.36 -5.65
N GLN A 55 -18.71 -3.16 -5.26
CA GLN A 55 -18.38 -1.92 -5.98
C GLN A 55 -17.35 -1.05 -5.26
N ARG A 56 -17.07 -1.32 -3.98
CA ARG A 56 -16.08 -0.60 -3.17
C ARG A 56 -14.70 -1.26 -3.31
N LEU A 57 -13.71 -0.47 -3.69
CA LEU A 57 -12.34 -0.94 -3.87
C LEU A 57 -11.77 -1.52 -2.57
N ARG A 58 -12.04 -0.87 -1.43
CA ARG A 58 -11.58 -1.33 -0.11
C ARG A 58 -12.08 -2.73 0.22
N GLU A 59 -13.32 -3.05 -0.14
CA GLU A 59 -13.92 -4.37 0.08
C GLU A 59 -13.34 -5.41 -0.87
N VAL A 60 -13.17 -5.06 -2.15
CA VAL A 60 -12.59 -5.95 -3.16
C VAL A 60 -11.16 -6.34 -2.80
N LEU A 61 -10.34 -5.36 -2.41
CA LEU A 61 -8.97 -5.60 -1.95
C LEU A 61 -8.95 -6.38 -0.63
N GLY A 62 -9.90 -6.13 0.27
CA GLY A 62 -10.05 -6.90 1.52
C GLY A 62 -10.23 -8.40 1.26
N VAL A 63 -11.11 -8.77 0.32
CA VAL A 63 -11.31 -10.16 -0.08
C VAL A 63 -10.02 -10.78 -0.62
N PHE A 64 -9.25 -10.05 -1.44
CA PHE A 64 -7.97 -10.54 -1.95
C PHE A 64 -6.99 -10.88 -0.82
N VAL A 65 -6.87 -9.98 0.16
CA VAL A 65 -6.00 -10.17 1.33
C VAL A 65 -6.43 -11.37 2.17
N GLU A 66 -7.72 -11.53 2.41
CA GLU A 66 -8.27 -12.65 3.19
C GLU A 66 -8.04 -13.99 2.50
N GLN A 67 -8.30 -14.09 1.20
CA GLN A 67 -8.12 -15.34 0.44
C GLN A 67 -6.65 -15.74 0.35
N LEU A 68 -5.75 -14.79 0.11
CA LEU A 68 -4.32 -15.07 -0.01
C LEU A 68 -3.69 -15.52 1.32
N LYS A 69 -4.20 -15.05 2.46
CA LYS A 69 -3.76 -15.53 3.79
C LYS A 69 -4.10 -17.01 4.06
N LEU A 70 -5.13 -17.54 3.39
CA LEU A 70 -5.66 -18.87 3.68
C LEU A 70 -4.96 -20.00 2.91
N ASP A 71 -4.29 -19.71 1.79
CA ASP A 71 -4.08 -20.75 0.76
C ASP A 71 -2.63 -20.98 0.31
N ASP A 72 -1.61 -20.34 0.91
CA ASP A 72 -0.24 -20.48 0.35
C ASP A 72 0.95 -20.59 1.35
N ALA A 73 1.80 -21.59 1.09
CA ALA A 73 3.02 -21.89 1.85
C ALA A 73 4.25 -21.04 1.43
N HIS A 74 4.27 -20.53 0.20
CA HIS A 74 5.39 -19.83 -0.44
C HIS A 74 5.13 -18.35 -0.72
N PHE A 75 3.87 -17.90 -0.71
CA PHE A 75 3.46 -16.52 -0.93
C PHE A 75 2.88 -15.88 0.32
N ALA A 76 3.04 -14.57 0.42
CA ALA A 76 2.39 -13.72 1.41
C ALA A 76 1.80 -12.51 0.71
N VAL A 77 0.74 -11.93 1.29
CA VAL A 77 0.25 -10.62 0.86
C VAL A 77 1.40 -9.63 1.04
N ALA A 78 1.67 -8.80 0.03
CA ALA A 78 2.53 -7.63 0.19
C ALA A 78 1.98 -6.70 1.30
N GLU A 79 2.80 -5.75 1.75
CA GLU A 79 2.31 -4.69 2.62
C GLU A 79 1.31 -3.81 1.84
N LEU A 80 0.01 -4.05 2.04
CA LEU A 80 -1.09 -3.37 1.34
C LEU A 80 -1.86 -2.40 2.23
N GLU A 81 -1.44 -2.18 3.48
CA GLU A 81 -2.16 -1.37 4.46
C GLU A 81 -2.40 0.05 3.93
N GLN A 82 -1.35 0.73 3.48
CA GLN A 82 -1.45 2.06 2.87
C GLN A 82 -2.37 2.07 1.64
N MET A 83 -2.34 1.03 0.81
CA MET A 83 -3.22 0.92 -0.36
C MET A 83 -4.68 0.73 0.05
N LEU A 84 -4.94 -0.03 1.11
CA LEU A 84 -6.28 -0.22 1.65
C LEU A 84 -6.84 1.10 2.22
N ASP A 85 -6.02 1.85 2.95
CA ASP A 85 -6.40 3.16 3.48
C ASP A 85 -6.73 4.14 2.35
N LEU A 86 -5.88 4.23 1.34
CA LEU A 86 -6.14 5.05 0.15
C LEU A 86 -7.39 4.57 -0.61
N ALA A 87 -7.60 3.26 -0.73
CA ALA A 87 -8.79 2.71 -1.38
C ALA A 87 -10.08 3.10 -0.64
N GLU A 88 -10.06 3.11 0.69
CA GLU A 88 -11.20 3.55 1.50
C GLU A 88 -11.50 5.04 1.32
N MET A 89 -10.47 5.88 1.33
CA MET A 89 -10.62 7.32 1.10
C MET A 89 -11.08 7.61 -0.33
N LEU A 90 -10.54 6.93 -1.34
CA LEU A 90 -10.95 7.06 -2.74
C LEU A 90 -12.38 6.56 -2.99
N ASP A 91 -12.81 5.50 -2.29
CA ASP A 91 -14.21 5.05 -2.32
C ASP A 91 -15.15 6.16 -1.82
N ARG A 92 -14.71 6.95 -0.83
CA ARG A 92 -15.49 8.05 -0.23
C ARG A 92 -15.47 9.32 -1.09
N GLU A 93 -14.29 9.81 -1.45
CA GLU A 93 -14.10 11.11 -2.10
C GLU A 93 -14.29 11.07 -3.62
N ALA A 94 -14.00 9.92 -4.24
CA ALA A 94 -13.97 9.75 -5.69
C ALA A 94 -14.80 8.55 -6.16
N GLY A 95 -15.83 8.16 -5.40
CA GLY A 95 -16.66 6.97 -5.64
C GLY A 95 -17.36 6.91 -7.01
N ALA A 96 -17.55 8.07 -7.67
CA ALA A 96 -18.10 8.13 -9.02
C ALA A 96 -17.12 7.64 -10.11
N LEU A 97 -15.82 7.54 -9.79
CA LEU A 97 -14.84 6.99 -10.71
C LEU A 97 -15.02 5.47 -10.89
N PRO A 98 -14.79 4.95 -12.11
CA PRO A 98 -14.73 3.52 -12.34
C PRO A 98 -13.75 2.84 -11.39
N LEU A 99 -14.06 1.60 -11.01
CA LEU A 99 -13.23 0.80 -10.10
C LEU A 99 -11.76 0.74 -10.57
N LYS A 100 -11.53 0.67 -11.89
CA LYS A 100 -10.19 0.71 -12.49
C LYS A 100 -9.42 1.99 -12.16
N SER A 101 -10.06 3.15 -12.26
CA SER A 101 -9.42 4.44 -11.97
C SER A 101 -9.09 4.55 -10.49
N ARG A 102 -10.01 4.16 -9.60
CA ARG A 102 -9.75 4.12 -8.15
C ARG A 102 -8.61 3.15 -7.81
N PHE A 103 -8.55 1.99 -8.47
CA PHE A 103 -7.46 1.04 -8.30
C PHE A 103 -6.10 1.58 -8.75
N ILE A 104 -6.06 2.34 -9.87
CA ILE A 104 -4.84 3.03 -10.30
C ILE A 104 -4.43 4.08 -9.27
N TYR A 105 -5.38 4.85 -8.74
CA TYR A 105 -5.09 5.91 -7.77
C TYR A 105 -4.66 5.37 -6.40
N ALA A 106 -5.20 4.23 -5.97
CA ALA A 106 -4.75 3.59 -4.73
C ALA A 106 -3.30 3.09 -4.79
N GLN A 107 -2.71 2.96 -5.99
CA GLN A 107 -1.29 2.62 -6.17
C GLN A 107 -0.37 3.84 -6.21
N ALA A 108 -0.92 5.07 -6.12
CA ALA A 108 -0.11 6.27 -6.10
C ALA A 108 0.76 6.30 -4.82
N PRO A 109 2.05 6.68 -4.93
CA PRO A 109 2.97 6.71 -3.79
C PRO A 109 2.74 7.97 -2.92
N VAL A 110 1.55 8.06 -2.32
CA VAL A 110 1.13 9.21 -1.48
C VAL A 110 1.43 8.89 -0.02
N ASP A 111 2.30 9.67 0.64
CA ASP A 111 2.55 9.50 2.08
C ASP A 111 1.30 9.89 2.88
N THR A 112 0.60 8.89 3.41
CA THR A 112 -0.63 9.06 4.20
C THR A 112 -0.39 9.74 5.54
N ARG A 113 0.87 9.87 5.98
CA ARG A 113 1.25 10.57 7.22
C ARG A 113 1.38 12.08 7.02
N THR A 114 1.48 12.55 5.77
CA THR A 114 1.51 13.98 5.44
C THR A 114 0.11 14.43 5.02
N GLU A 115 -0.65 14.96 5.98
CA GLU A 115 -2.07 15.30 5.80
C GLU A 115 -2.33 16.22 4.60
N SER A 116 -1.52 17.27 4.42
CA SER A 116 -1.71 18.21 3.31
C SER A 116 -1.57 17.54 1.94
N ALA A 117 -0.54 16.70 1.75
CA ALA A 117 -0.30 15.99 0.50
C ALA A 117 -1.42 14.97 0.21
N LEU A 118 -1.93 14.31 1.26
CA LEU A 118 -3.05 13.39 1.14
C LEU A 118 -4.34 14.12 0.74
N LEU A 119 -4.63 15.26 1.36
CA LEU A 119 -5.81 16.06 1.03
C LEU A 119 -5.75 16.61 -0.40
N GLU A 120 -4.62 17.15 -0.83
CA GLU A 120 -4.42 17.63 -2.21
C GLU A 120 -4.61 16.52 -3.25
N PHE A 121 -4.11 15.32 -2.95
CA PHE A 121 -4.32 14.15 -3.79
C PHE A 121 -5.79 13.74 -3.87
N LEU A 122 -6.49 13.68 -2.74
CA LEU A 122 -7.91 13.32 -2.68
C LEU A 122 -8.79 14.37 -3.36
N ASP A 123 -8.49 15.66 -3.20
CA ASP A 123 -9.19 16.75 -3.88
C ASP A 123 -9.03 16.66 -5.40
N TRP A 124 -7.82 16.33 -5.87
CA TRP A 124 -7.57 16.09 -7.28
C TRP A 124 -8.36 14.88 -7.81
N ALA A 125 -8.38 13.76 -7.08
CA ALA A 125 -9.15 12.58 -7.45
C ALA A 125 -10.66 12.85 -7.47
N ALA A 126 -11.17 13.61 -6.49
CA ALA A 126 -12.56 14.03 -6.42
C ALA A 126 -12.92 15.00 -7.57
N SER A 127 -12.01 15.89 -7.96
CA SER A 127 -12.16 16.73 -9.15
C SER A 127 -12.29 15.90 -10.42
N HIS A 128 -11.45 14.88 -10.59
CA HIS A 128 -11.57 13.94 -11.72
C HIS A 128 -12.92 13.21 -11.69
N ALA A 129 -13.37 12.77 -10.51
CA ALA A 129 -14.68 12.13 -10.36
C ALA A 129 -15.84 13.03 -10.80
N ARG A 130 -15.77 14.34 -10.51
CA ARG A 130 -16.80 15.32 -10.86
C ARG A 130 -16.75 15.76 -12.33
N THR A 131 -15.56 15.95 -12.87
CA THR A 131 -15.35 16.57 -14.19
C THR A 131 -15.17 15.54 -15.32
N GLY A 132 -14.86 14.28 -14.97
CA GLY A 132 -14.49 13.25 -15.93
C GLY A 132 -13.11 13.45 -16.57
N GLN A 133 -12.35 14.45 -16.13
CA GLN A 133 -11.00 14.73 -16.63
C GLN A 133 -9.98 14.67 -15.50
N ALA A 134 -8.93 13.86 -15.69
CA ALA A 134 -7.74 13.91 -14.87
C ALA A 134 -6.94 15.18 -15.25
N GLY A 135 -7.25 16.30 -14.59
CA GLY A 135 -6.53 17.56 -14.79
C GLY A 135 -5.07 17.47 -14.32
N LYS A 136 -4.25 18.47 -14.65
CA LYS A 136 -2.90 18.58 -14.06
C LYS A 136 -3.05 18.70 -12.54
N PRO A 137 -2.38 17.86 -11.73
CA PRO A 137 -2.41 18.02 -10.29
C PRO A 137 -1.75 19.35 -9.93
N TRP A 138 -2.53 20.31 -9.41
CA TRP A 138 -2.06 21.68 -9.17
C TRP A 138 -0.98 21.74 -8.08
N PHE A 139 -0.94 20.75 -7.19
CA PHE A 139 0.03 20.65 -6.10
C PHE A 139 1.44 20.23 -6.55
N ILE A 140 1.61 19.67 -7.76
CA ILE A 140 2.94 19.29 -8.26
C ILE A 140 3.79 20.53 -8.60
N ASP A 141 3.16 21.66 -8.92
CA ASP A 141 3.87 22.90 -9.28
C ASP A 141 4.19 23.79 -8.06
N ALA A 142 3.82 23.37 -6.84
CA ALA A 142 3.93 24.18 -5.63
C ALA A 142 5.23 23.96 -4.83
N VAL A 143 6.18 23.19 -5.36
CA VAL A 143 7.45 22.79 -4.71
C VAL A 143 8.63 23.60 -5.23
#